data_AF-A0A956X6W2-F1
#
_entry.id   AF-A0A956X6W2-F1
#
_cell.length_a   1.000
_cell.length_b   1.000
_cell.length_c   1.000
_cell.angle_alpha   90.00
_cell.angle_beta   90.00
_cell.angle_gamma   90.00
#
_symmetry.space_group_name_H-M   'P 1'
#
loop_
_entity.id
_entity.type
_entity.pdbx_description
1 polymer ?
#
loop_
_entity_poly.entity_id
_entity_poly.type
_entity_poly.pdbx_seq_one_letter_code
_entity_poly.pdbx_strand_id
1 'polypeptide(L)'
;MVEKRRLTGMRWLPLAADALALAALWLILPTAVSVLQTPSGWHVLYLIGAYIVICVGVYLLRKLEPGPNVGAWAESSPLLARPTRIVFGVLFGLAMMMVMAYQFGFFQAIFVVDTLALGEGESATLFAFAPGAWLGMSLLYTAFLALRVTPTVSWENGRYRWQAFLGLLCVNVMFVFLAAQLKAVLALWGGTAVIGPFFLVAFLFLLLFGPPRLIYLSRQRDLGGVSFLVLILAAAWLVSWQPG
;
A
#
# COMPACT_ATOMS: atom_id res chain seq x y z
N MET A 1 20.28 -17.90 -28.56
CA MET A 1 19.98 -16.44 -28.65
C MET A 1 18.59 -16.04 -28.14
N VAL A 2 17.56 -16.91 -28.20
CA VAL A 2 16.19 -16.62 -27.70
C VAL A 2 16.14 -16.40 -26.17
N GLU A 3 17.04 -17.05 -25.44
CA GLU A 3 17.07 -17.06 -23.97
C GLU A 3 17.55 -15.71 -23.35
N LYS A 4 18.58 -15.08 -23.95
CA LYS A 4 19.06 -13.75 -23.53
C LYS A 4 18.02 -12.64 -23.73
N ARG A 5 17.23 -12.67 -24.83
CA ARG A 5 16.14 -11.69 -25.06
C ARG A 5 14.98 -11.85 -24.08
N ARG A 6 14.68 -13.09 -23.65
CA ARG A 6 13.66 -13.35 -22.64
C ARG A 6 14.07 -12.78 -21.28
N LEU A 7 15.35 -12.85 -20.91
CA LEU A 7 15.84 -12.33 -19.62
C LEU A 7 15.85 -10.80 -19.55
N THR A 8 16.06 -10.08 -20.66
CA THR A 8 16.05 -8.61 -20.67
C THR A 8 14.67 -8.00 -20.51
N GLY A 9 13.62 -8.61 -21.08
CA GLY A 9 12.25 -8.08 -20.97
C GLY A 9 11.66 -8.10 -19.56
N MET A 10 12.14 -9.00 -18.69
CA MET A 10 11.65 -9.13 -17.31
C MET A 10 12.08 -7.98 -16.39
N ARG A 11 13.20 -7.33 -16.69
CA ARG A 11 13.77 -6.26 -15.85
C ARG A 11 12.97 -4.95 -15.88
N TRP A 12 12.14 -4.76 -16.89
CA TRP A 12 11.38 -3.53 -17.12
C TRP A 12 9.94 -3.58 -16.58
N LEU A 13 9.44 -4.77 -16.23
CA LEU A 13 8.11 -4.95 -15.68
C LEU A 13 7.85 -4.12 -14.41
N PRO A 14 8.73 -4.11 -13.40
CA PRO A 14 8.50 -3.29 -12.22
C PRO A 14 8.54 -1.79 -12.56
N LEU A 15 9.40 -1.38 -13.49
CA LEU A 15 9.44 0.01 -13.95
C LEU A 15 8.12 0.42 -14.61
N ALA A 16 7.53 -0.44 -15.45
CA ALA A 16 6.25 -0.18 -16.09
C ALA A 16 5.11 -0.07 -15.05
N ALA A 17 5.07 -0.97 -14.07
CA ALA A 17 4.06 -0.93 -13.02
C ALA A 17 4.16 0.35 -12.15
N ASP A 18 5.38 0.77 -11.84
CA ASP A 18 5.64 1.98 -11.04
C ASP A 18 5.41 3.26 -11.86
N ALA A 19 5.75 3.25 -13.15
CA ALA A 19 5.46 4.36 -14.06
C ALA A 19 3.95 4.57 -14.22
N LEU A 20 3.16 3.49 -14.31
CA LEU A 20 1.70 3.56 -14.33
C LEU A 20 1.15 4.12 -13.02
N ALA A 21 1.72 3.73 -11.87
CA ALA A 21 1.34 4.28 -10.57
C ALA A 21 1.63 5.78 -10.48
N LEU A 22 2.80 6.21 -10.96
CA LEU A 22 3.18 7.61 -10.99
C LEU A 22 2.30 8.43 -11.94
N ALA A 23 1.98 7.89 -13.11
CA ALA A 23 1.05 8.51 -14.05
C ALA A 23 -0.35 8.64 -13.43
N ALA A 24 -0.84 7.60 -12.75
CA ALA A 24 -2.12 7.63 -12.05
C ALA A 24 -2.12 8.69 -10.94
N LEU A 25 -1.04 8.78 -10.14
CA LEU A 25 -0.89 9.84 -9.14
C LEU A 25 -0.98 11.23 -9.75
N TRP A 26 -0.22 11.47 -10.82
CA TRP A 26 -0.21 12.76 -11.50
C TRP A 26 -1.61 13.17 -11.98
N LEU A 27 -2.39 12.22 -12.52
CA LEU A 27 -3.74 12.47 -13.05
C LEU A 27 -4.79 12.61 -11.95
N ILE A 28 -4.72 11.81 -10.89
CA ILE A 28 -5.79 11.67 -9.90
C ILE A 28 -5.59 12.59 -8.69
N LEU A 29 -4.35 12.90 -8.29
CA LEU A 29 -4.09 13.72 -7.10
C LEU A 29 -4.85 15.06 -7.08
N PRO A 30 -4.94 15.85 -8.16
CA PRO A 30 -5.63 17.14 -8.12
C PRO A 30 -7.12 17.01 -7.77
N THR A 31 -7.82 16.00 -8.31
CA THR A 31 -9.25 15.81 -8.10
C THR A 31 -9.55 15.00 -6.85
N ALA A 32 -8.68 14.07 -6.47
CA ALA A 32 -8.88 13.23 -5.29
C ALA A 32 -8.77 14.02 -3.97
N VAL A 33 -7.96 15.09 -3.93
CA VAL A 33 -7.81 15.90 -2.71
C VAL A 33 -9.13 16.54 -2.30
N SER A 34 -9.85 17.19 -3.23
CA SER A 34 -11.11 17.85 -2.90
C SER A 34 -12.21 16.86 -2.48
N VAL A 35 -12.16 15.64 -3.00
CA VAL A 35 -13.13 14.58 -2.66
C VAL A 35 -12.79 13.95 -1.30
N LEU A 36 -11.53 13.60 -1.05
CA LEU A 36 -11.12 12.83 0.13
C LEU A 36 -10.96 13.67 1.41
N GLN A 37 -10.99 15.00 1.32
CA GLN A 37 -10.97 15.90 2.49
C GLN A 37 -12.24 15.79 3.35
N THR A 38 -13.37 15.47 2.74
CA THR A 38 -14.64 15.26 3.45
C THR A 38 -14.81 13.78 3.79
N PRO A 39 -14.92 13.41 5.07
CA PRO A 39 -15.18 12.03 5.47
C PRO A 39 -16.46 11.49 4.82
N SER A 40 -16.40 10.28 4.27
CA SER A 40 -17.55 9.61 3.69
C SER A 40 -17.39 8.09 3.72
N GLY A 41 -18.49 7.39 4.04
CA GLY A 41 -18.53 5.92 3.98
C GLY A 41 -18.20 5.36 2.58
N TRP A 42 -18.51 6.10 1.52
CA TRP A 42 -18.14 5.72 0.15
C TRP A 42 -16.62 5.69 -0.06
N HIS A 43 -15.89 6.64 0.53
CA HIS A 43 -14.41 6.65 0.46
C HIS A 43 -13.83 5.45 1.19
N VAL A 44 -14.45 5.03 2.28
CA VAL A 44 -14.04 3.81 2.99
C VAL A 44 -14.24 2.57 2.13
N LEU A 45 -15.33 2.46 1.36
CA LEU A 45 -15.52 1.34 0.44
C LEU A 45 -14.43 1.29 -0.63
N TYR A 46 -14.02 2.44 -1.18
CA TYR A 46 -12.89 2.48 -2.12
C TYR A 46 -11.57 2.06 -1.46
N LEU A 47 -11.30 2.51 -0.24
CA LEU A 47 -10.11 2.11 0.52
C LEU A 47 -10.10 0.62 0.86
N ILE A 48 -11.23 0.05 1.28
CA ILE A 48 -11.38 -1.39 1.52
C ILE A 48 -11.18 -2.16 0.21
N GLY A 49 -11.76 -1.69 -0.90
CA GLY A 49 -11.55 -2.28 -2.22
C GLY A 49 -10.07 -2.31 -2.60
N ALA A 50 -9.39 -1.17 -2.50
CA ALA A 50 -7.95 -1.07 -2.76
C ALA A 50 -7.12 -1.95 -1.80
N TYR A 51 -7.55 -2.06 -0.54
CA TYR A 51 -6.93 -2.92 0.46
C TYR A 51 -7.08 -4.42 0.14
N ILE A 52 -8.24 -4.86 -0.35
CA ILE A 52 -8.44 -6.23 -0.84
C ILE A 52 -7.55 -6.47 -2.07
N VAL A 53 -7.46 -5.49 -2.98
CA VAL A 53 -6.62 -5.57 -4.17
C VAL A 53 -5.14 -5.75 -3.80
N ILE A 54 -4.58 -5.00 -2.84
CA ILE A 54 -3.19 -5.24 -2.39
C ILE A 54 -3.02 -6.62 -1.75
N CYS A 55 -4.01 -7.11 -0.98
CA CYS A 55 -3.94 -8.46 -0.40
C CYS A 55 -3.85 -9.53 -1.50
N VAL A 56 -4.67 -9.40 -2.56
CA VAL A 56 -4.59 -10.25 -3.76
C VAL A 56 -3.22 -10.10 -4.44
N GLY A 57 -2.72 -8.87 -4.59
CA GLY A 57 -1.42 -8.59 -5.18
C GLY A 57 -0.28 -9.29 -4.46
N VAL A 58 -0.23 -9.16 -3.13
CA VAL A 58 0.78 -9.84 -2.31
C VAL A 58 0.62 -11.36 -2.40
N TYR A 59 -0.60 -11.88 -2.37
CA TYR A 59 -0.84 -13.31 -2.55
C TYR A 59 -0.30 -13.82 -3.90
N LEU A 60 -0.54 -13.08 -4.99
CA LEU A 60 -0.01 -13.40 -6.33
C LEU A 60 1.52 -13.38 -6.35
N LEU A 61 2.16 -12.38 -5.74
CA LEU A 61 3.63 -12.31 -5.65
C LEU A 61 4.21 -13.47 -4.84
N ARG A 62 3.53 -13.89 -3.76
CA ARG A 62 3.99 -15.00 -2.91
C ARG A 62 3.96 -16.36 -3.61
N LYS A 63 3.08 -16.55 -4.60
CA LYS A 63 2.96 -17.75 -5.43
C LYS A 63 4.09 -17.93 -6.46
N LEU A 64 4.89 -16.89 -6.70
CA LEU A 64 6.04 -16.96 -7.60
C LEU A 64 7.17 -17.76 -6.96
N GLU A 65 7.83 -18.60 -7.75
CA GLU A 65 9.08 -19.24 -7.36
C GLU A 65 10.25 -18.25 -7.31
N PRO A 66 11.23 -18.44 -6.42
CA PRO A 66 12.47 -17.68 -6.45
C PRO A 66 13.23 -17.91 -7.76
N GLY A 67 13.67 -16.83 -8.40
CA GLY A 67 14.52 -16.90 -9.57
C GLY A 67 15.96 -17.35 -9.24
N PRO A 68 16.76 -17.70 -10.26
CA PRO A 68 18.06 -18.38 -10.11
C PRO A 68 19.13 -17.59 -9.32
N ASN A 69 18.97 -16.27 -9.15
CA ASN A 69 19.97 -15.40 -8.51
C ASN A 69 19.51 -14.82 -7.16
N VAL A 70 18.42 -15.32 -6.58
CA VAL A 70 17.77 -14.68 -5.42
C VAL A 70 17.90 -15.49 -4.12
N GLY A 71 18.05 -16.82 -4.22
CA GLY A 71 18.01 -17.75 -3.07
C GLY A 71 18.89 -17.33 -1.89
N ALA A 72 20.19 -17.09 -2.12
CA ALA A 72 21.14 -16.79 -1.05
C ALA A 72 20.82 -15.50 -0.27
N TRP A 73 20.38 -14.43 -0.94
CA TRP A 73 20.04 -13.16 -0.26
C TRP A 73 18.69 -13.22 0.44
N ALA A 74 17.69 -13.86 -0.19
CA ALA A 74 16.36 -13.95 0.38
C ALA A 74 16.34 -14.78 1.67
N GLU A 75 17.19 -15.80 1.75
CA GLU A 75 17.36 -16.67 2.93
C GLU A 75 18.12 -15.97 4.06
N SER A 76 19.12 -15.15 3.74
CA SER A 76 19.97 -14.49 4.75
C SER A 76 19.42 -13.15 5.24
N SER A 77 18.38 -12.59 4.60
CA SER A 77 17.89 -11.25 4.91
C SER A 77 16.96 -11.22 6.13
N PRO A 78 17.30 -10.48 7.21
CA PRO A 78 16.45 -10.38 8.39
C PRO A 78 15.12 -9.65 8.10
N LEU A 79 15.09 -8.82 7.05
CA LEU A 79 13.88 -8.10 6.62
C LEU A 79 12.83 -9.03 6.02
N LEU A 80 13.26 -10.18 5.50
CA LEU A 80 12.38 -11.22 4.95
C LEU A 80 12.05 -12.30 5.98
N ALA A 81 12.56 -12.22 7.21
CA ALA A 81 12.20 -13.14 8.26
C ALA A 81 10.69 -13.08 8.57
N ARG A 82 10.12 -14.21 9.00
CA ARG A 82 8.70 -14.29 9.40
C ARG A 82 8.30 -13.27 10.47
N PRO A 83 9.04 -13.09 11.59
CA PRO A 83 8.66 -12.11 12.62
C PRO A 83 8.62 -10.69 12.06
N THR A 84 9.60 -10.32 11.25
CA THR A 84 9.68 -8.99 10.61
C THR A 84 8.48 -8.74 9.69
N ARG A 85 8.09 -9.73 8.88
CA ARG A 85 6.89 -9.64 8.04
C ARG A 85 5.60 -9.47 8.84
N ILE A 86 5.48 -10.14 9.99
CA ILE A 86 4.31 -9.98 10.88
C ILE A 86 4.27 -8.56 11.45
N VAL A 87 5.39 -8.05 11.96
CA VAL A 87 5.49 -6.68 12.50
C VAL A 87 5.07 -5.66 11.44
N PHE A 88 5.62 -5.77 10.23
CA PHE A 88 5.21 -4.90 9.13
C PHE A 88 3.74 -5.03 8.75
N GLY A 89 3.19 -6.24 8.77
CA GLY A 89 1.75 -6.46 8.57
C GLY A 89 0.89 -5.74 9.62
N VAL A 90 1.27 -5.84 10.89
CA VAL A 90 0.58 -5.15 12.00
C VAL A 90 0.67 -3.63 11.83
N LEU A 91 1.85 -3.09 11.52
CA LEU A 91 2.01 -1.65 11.27
C LEU A 91 1.14 -1.18 10.10
N PHE A 92 1.07 -1.98 9.03
CA PHE A 92 0.18 -1.69 7.90
C PHE A 92 -1.29 -1.70 8.32
N GLY A 93 -1.72 -2.69 9.11
CA GLY A 93 -3.07 -2.76 9.63
C GLY A 93 -3.43 -1.56 10.52
N LEU A 94 -2.54 -1.17 11.43
CA LEU A 94 -2.75 0.02 12.27
C LEU A 94 -2.86 1.31 11.44
N ALA A 95 -2.02 1.48 10.42
CA ALA A 95 -2.12 2.62 9.52
C ALA A 95 -3.45 2.62 8.75
N MET A 96 -3.90 1.44 8.29
CA MET A 96 -5.18 1.29 7.62
C MET A 96 -6.37 1.58 8.53
N MET A 97 -6.34 1.09 9.76
CA MET A 97 -7.36 1.39 10.76
C MET A 97 -7.45 2.91 10.98
N MET A 98 -6.32 3.61 11.09
CA MET A 98 -6.29 5.06 11.29
C MET A 98 -6.88 5.81 10.10
N VAL A 99 -6.55 5.40 8.88
CA VAL A 99 -7.10 6.00 7.65
C VAL A 99 -8.61 5.74 7.52
N MET A 100 -9.08 4.53 7.83
CA MET A 100 -10.50 4.20 7.84
C MET A 100 -11.26 5.00 8.90
N ALA A 101 -10.71 5.09 10.12
CA ALA A 101 -11.30 5.89 11.20
C ALA A 101 -11.45 7.35 10.79
N TYR A 102 -10.44 7.92 10.12
CA TYR A 102 -10.55 9.25 9.55
C TYR A 102 -11.69 9.37 8.52
N GLN A 103 -11.77 8.45 7.55
CA GLN A 103 -12.80 8.52 6.50
C GLN A 103 -14.22 8.21 7.01
N PHE A 104 -14.37 7.50 8.12
CA PHE A 104 -15.66 7.36 8.82
C PHE A 104 -16.04 8.60 9.65
N GLY A 105 -15.17 9.60 9.76
CA GLY A 105 -15.40 10.77 10.60
C GLY A 105 -15.24 10.49 12.10
N PHE A 106 -14.64 9.35 12.48
CA PHE A 106 -14.48 8.94 13.88
C PHE A 106 -13.77 10.01 14.71
N PHE A 107 -12.69 10.59 14.19
CA PHE A 107 -11.95 11.64 14.89
C PHE A 107 -12.76 12.92 15.11
N GLN A 108 -13.75 13.22 14.26
CA GLN A 108 -14.63 14.36 14.47
C GLN A 108 -15.73 14.01 15.50
N ALA A 109 -16.26 12.79 15.44
CA ALA A 109 -17.31 12.32 16.34
C ALA A 109 -16.85 12.12 17.79
N ILE A 110 -15.59 11.72 18.04
CA ILE A 110 -15.08 11.47 19.41
C ILE A 110 -14.95 12.75 20.25
N PHE A 111 -14.78 13.91 19.61
CA PHE A 111 -14.59 15.20 20.29
C PHE A 111 -15.86 16.05 20.34
N VAL A 112 -16.87 15.71 19.55
CA VAL A 112 -18.19 16.35 19.53
C VAL A 112 -19.21 15.29 19.97
N VAL A 113 -19.18 14.95 21.26
CA VAL A 113 -20.16 14.03 21.85
C VAL A 113 -21.45 14.81 22.11
N ASP A 114 -22.23 15.03 21.05
CA ASP A 114 -23.59 15.54 21.17
C ASP A 114 -24.57 14.37 21.04
N THR A 115 -25.02 13.84 22.18
CA THR A 115 -25.95 12.71 22.27
C THR A 115 -27.35 13.03 21.73
N LEU A 116 -27.62 14.30 21.38
CA LEU A 116 -28.87 14.72 20.77
C LEU A 116 -28.91 14.51 19.25
N ALA A 117 -27.75 14.39 18.58
CA ALA A 117 -27.65 14.26 17.12
C ALA A 117 -27.42 12.81 16.65
N LEU A 118 -26.77 11.98 17.46
CA LEU A 118 -26.53 10.56 17.21
C LEU A 118 -27.37 9.74 18.19
N GLY A 119 -28.35 8.98 17.69
CA GLY A 119 -29.16 8.11 18.54
C GLY A 119 -28.28 7.19 19.41
N GLU A 120 -28.71 6.89 20.63
CA GLU A 120 -27.91 6.12 21.61
C GLU A 120 -27.40 4.77 21.07
N GLY A 121 -28.17 4.13 20.19
CA GLY A 121 -27.77 2.88 19.51
C GLY A 121 -26.72 3.07 18.41
N GLU A 122 -26.77 4.17 17.65
CA GLU A 122 -25.81 4.48 16.59
C GLU A 122 -24.47 4.93 17.16
N SER A 123 -24.49 5.76 18.20
CA SER A 123 -23.28 6.13 18.94
C SER A 123 -22.65 4.91 19.62
N ALA A 124 -23.42 4.05 20.29
CA ALA A 124 -22.90 2.82 20.88
C ALA A 124 -22.25 1.89 19.85
N THR A 125 -22.85 1.73 18.66
CA THR A 125 -22.25 0.89 17.60
C THR A 125 -20.97 1.49 17.02
N LEU A 126 -20.93 2.80 16.84
CA LEU A 126 -19.78 3.53 16.29
C LEU A 126 -18.60 3.56 17.28
N PHE A 127 -18.86 3.63 18.59
CA PHE A 127 -17.80 3.66 19.62
C PHE A 127 -17.41 2.27 20.15
N ALA A 128 -18.35 1.33 20.31
CA ALA A 128 -18.06 0.02 20.92
C ALA A 128 -17.59 -1.04 19.90
N PHE A 129 -18.21 -1.09 18.71
CA PHE A 129 -17.99 -2.20 17.77
C PHE A 129 -17.16 -1.81 16.55
N ALA A 130 -17.24 -0.55 16.12
CA ALA A 130 -16.56 -0.11 14.89
C ALA A 130 -15.02 -0.21 14.97
N PRO A 131 -14.34 0.24 16.05
CA PRO A 131 -12.88 0.14 16.14
C PRO A 131 -12.37 -1.31 16.09
N GLY A 132 -13.10 -2.23 16.75
CA GLY A 132 -12.77 -3.66 16.74
C GLY A 132 -12.94 -4.30 15.36
N ALA A 133 -14.04 -3.98 14.66
CA ALA A 133 -14.28 -4.46 13.30
C ALA A 133 -13.24 -3.91 12.30
N TRP A 134 -12.89 -2.62 12.41
CA TRP A 134 -11.85 -2.02 11.57
C TRP A 134 -10.49 -2.62 11.85
N LEU A 135 -10.13 -2.82 13.11
CA LEU A 135 -8.89 -3.50 13.49
C LEU A 135 -8.86 -4.91 12.90
N GLY A 136 -9.93 -5.70 13.09
CA GLY A 136 -10.05 -7.05 12.53
C GLY A 136 -9.86 -7.08 11.01
N MET A 137 -10.53 -6.19 10.28
CA MET A 137 -10.37 -6.09 8.82
C MET A 137 -8.96 -5.62 8.43
N SER A 138 -8.40 -4.64 9.15
CA SER A 138 -7.06 -4.12 8.88
C SER A 138 -5.94 -5.14 9.14
N LEU A 139 -6.20 -6.18 9.94
CA LEU A 139 -5.25 -7.26 10.19
C LEU A 139 -5.35 -8.42 9.18
N LEU A 140 -6.29 -8.35 8.22
CA LEU A 140 -6.39 -9.35 7.14
C LEU A 140 -5.07 -9.48 6.36
N TYR A 141 -4.40 -8.37 6.07
CA TYR A 141 -3.09 -8.32 5.43
C TYR A 141 -2.02 -9.06 6.26
N THR A 142 -2.03 -8.87 7.58
CA THR A 142 -1.17 -9.62 8.50
C THR A 142 -1.42 -11.12 8.40
N ALA A 143 -2.68 -11.55 8.36
CA ALA A 143 -3.04 -12.95 8.16
C ALA A 143 -2.48 -13.48 6.82
N PHE A 144 -2.66 -12.71 5.74
CA PHE A 144 -2.09 -13.04 4.42
C PHE A 144 -0.57 -13.08 4.39
N LEU A 145 0.14 -12.40 5.30
CA LEU A 145 1.60 -12.53 5.46
C LEU A 145 1.99 -13.71 6.35
N ALA A 146 1.19 -14.02 7.36
CA ALA A 146 1.48 -15.08 8.33
C ALA A 146 1.25 -16.49 7.78
N LEU A 147 0.24 -16.67 6.90
CA LEU A 147 -0.08 -17.95 6.29
C LEU A 147 1.07 -18.43 5.39
N ARG A 148 1.35 -19.74 5.37
CA ARG A 148 2.30 -20.31 4.39
C ARG A 148 1.61 -20.42 3.04
N VAL A 149 2.21 -19.81 2.01
CA VAL A 149 1.75 -19.90 0.62
C VAL A 149 2.78 -20.70 -0.15
N THR A 150 2.36 -21.83 -0.70
CA THR A 150 3.21 -22.67 -1.56
C THR A 150 3.40 -21.97 -2.90
N PRO A 151 4.65 -21.78 -3.39
CA PRO A 151 4.90 -21.33 -4.74
C PRO A 151 4.31 -22.33 -5.74
N THR A 152 3.58 -21.83 -6.75
CA THR A 152 2.96 -22.68 -7.78
C THR A 152 3.29 -22.23 -9.19
N VAL A 153 3.99 -21.11 -9.34
CA VAL A 153 4.31 -20.51 -10.65
C VAL A 153 5.80 -20.49 -10.83
N SER A 154 6.27 -21.37 -11.71
CA SER A 154 7.68 -21.54 -12.00
C SER A 154 8.26 -20.39 -12.84
N TRP A 155 9.55 -20.14 -12.64
CA TRP A 155 10.30 -19.09 -13.33
C TRP A 155 10.28 -19.24 -14.86
N GLU A 156 10.29 -20.49 -15.34
CA GLU A 156 10.30 -20.82 -16.76
C GLU A 156 8.95 -20.59 -17.45
N ASN A 157 7.88 -20.47 -16.66
CA ASN A 157 6.53 -20.28 -17.18
C ASN A 157 6.31 -18.81 -17.60
N GLY A 158 5.76 -18.59 -18.80
CA GLY A 158 5.36 -17.26 -19.27
C GLY A 158 4.37 -16.54 -18.33
N ARG A 159 3.57 -17.31 -17.57
CA ARG A 159 2.65 -16.80 -16.53
C ARG A 159 3.36 -16.06 -15.40
N TYR A 160 4.63 -16.36 -15.15
CA TYR A 160 5.42 -15.71 -14.09
C TYR A 160 5.43 -14.19 -14.23
N ARG A 161 5.66 -13.71 -15.46
CA ARG A 161 5.80 -12.28 -15.78
C ARG A 161 4.52 -11.52 -15.54
N TRP A 162 3.42 -12.06 -16.04
CA TRP A 162 2.10 -11.46 -15.91
C TRP A 162 1.64 -11.43 -14.46
N GLN A 163 1.91 -12.50 -13.71
CA GLN A 163 1.56 -12.55 -12.31
C GLN A 163 2.42 -11.60 -11.45
N ALA A 164 3.72 -11.47 -11.76
CA ALA A 164 4.58 -10.48 -11.13
C ALA A 164 4.09 -9.05 -11.41
N PHE A 165 3.83 -8.73 -12.68
CA PHE A 165 3.34 -7.42 -13.09
C PHE A 165 1.98 -7.08 -12.46
N LEU A 166 1.01 -8.01 -12.52
CA LEU A 166 -0.30 -7.85 -11.91
C LEU A 166 -0.19 -7.69 -10.39
N GLY A 167 0.66 -8.49 -9.74
CA GLY A 167 0.92 -8.39 -8.32
C GLY A 167 1.45 -7.01 -7.92
N LEU A 168 2.39 -6.46 -8.68
CA LEU A 168 2.92 -5.10 -8.48
C LEU A 168 1.87 -4.02 -8.75
N LEU A 169 1.08 -4.15 -9.81
CA LEU A 169 -0.04 -3.22 -10.08
C LEU A 169 -1.04 -3.20 -8.92
N CYS A 170 -1.41 -4.36 -8.39
CA CYS A 170 -2.31 -4.45 -7.25
C CYS A 170 -1.75 -3.76 -6.00
N VAL A 171 -0.45 -3.91 -5.72
CA VAL A 171 0.22 -3.17 -4.63
C VAL A 171 0.19 -1.67 -4.91
N ASN A 172 0.47 -1.27 -6.14
CA ASN A 172 0.51 0.12 -6.55
C ASN A 172 -0.88 0.79 -6.52
N VAL A 173 -1.98 0.06 -6.76
CA VAL A 173 -3.33 0.60 -6.59
C VAL A 173 -3.49 1.15 -5.17
N MET A 174 -3.17 0.35 -4.16
CA MET A 174 -3.29 0.80 -2.77
C MET A 174 -2.32 1.95 -2.44
N PHE A 175 -1.12 1.93 -3.02
CA PHE A 175 -0.16 3.04 -2.92
C PHE A 175 -0.76 4.36 -3.42
N VAL A 176 -1.42 4.35 -4.58
CA VAL A 176 -2.06 5.54 -5.15
C VAL A 176 -3.17 6.07 -4.24
N PHE A 177 -4.03 5.19 -3.72
CA PHE A 177 -5.11 5.58 -2.81
C PHE A 177 -4.58 6.18 -1.50
N LEU A 178 -3.57 5.56 -0.88
CA LEU A 178 -2.98 6.09 0.35
C LEU A 178 -2.23 7.41 0.12
N ALA A 179 -1.60 7.59 -1.03
CA ALA A 179 -0.98 8.85 -1.40
C ALA A 179 -2.01 9.98 -1.58
N ALA A 180 -3.12 9.70 -2.27
CA ALA A 180 -4.22 10.65 -2.40
C ALA A 180 -4.81 11.01 -1.03
N GLN A 181 -5.01 10.02 -0.15
CA GLN A 181 -5.47 10.24 1.22
C GLN A 181 -4.51 11.12 2.03
N LEU A 182 -3.21 10.83 1.99
CA LEU A 182 -2.20 11.61 2.71
C LEU A 182 -2.15 13.05 2.20
N LYS A 183 -2.29 13.28 0.89
CA LYS A 183 -2.34 14.63 0.33
C LYS A 183 -3.57 15.39 0.83
N ALA A 184 -4.74 14.74 0.88
CA ALA A 184 -5.95 15.34 1.43
C ALA A 184 -5.79 15.73 2.90
N VAL A 185 -5.18 14.87 3.72
CA VAL A 185 -4.91 15.13 5.14
C VAL A 185 -3.88 16.26 5.31
N LEU A 186 -2.79 16.27 4.54
CA LEU A 186 -1.78 17.33 4.59
C LEU A 186 -2.36 18.68 4.15
N ALA A 187 -3.28 18.69 3.18
CA ALA A 187 -3.97 19.90 2.75
C ALA A 187 -4.81 20.53 3.87
N LEU A 188 -5.35 19.74 4.81
CA LEU A 188 -6.05 20.27 5.99
C LEU A 188 -5.12 20.93 7.00
N TRP A 189 -3.83 20.56 7.01
CA TRP A 189 -2.86 21.16 7.93
C TRP A 189 -2.45 22.59 7.51
N GLY A 190 -2.62 22.95 6.23
CA GLY A 190 -2.39 24.31 5.71
C GLY A 190 -0.94 24.82 5.79
N GLY A 191 0.03 23.95 6.06
CA GLY A 191 1.44 24.31 6.18
C GLY A 191 2.14 24.43 4.83
N THR A 192 2.93 25.49 4.64
CA THR A 192 3.74 25.71 3.42
C THR A 192 5.10 24.97 3.45
N ALA A 193 5.43 24.31 4.55
CA ALA A 193 6.68 23.58 4.70
C ALA A 193 6.67 22.27 3.91
N VAL A 194 7.51 22.16 2.89
CA VAL A 194 7.57 20.96 2.01
C VAL A 194 8.50 19.87 2.57
N ILE A 195 9.61 20.27 3.20
CA ILE A 195 10.72 19.36 3.55
C ILE A 195 10.30 18.33 4.61
N GLY A 196 9.64 18.77 5.69
CA GLY A 196 9.19 17.87 6.77
C GLY A 196 8.19 16.81 6.27
N PRO A 197 7.06 17.23 5.65
CA PRO A 197 6.10 16.31 5.05
C PRO A 197 6.71 15.37 4.01
N PHE A 198 7.66 15.84 3.20
CA PHE A 198 8.34 15.00 2.22
C PHE A 198 9.01 13.78 2.87
N PHE A 199 9.86 13.99 3.89
CA PHE A 199 10.56 12.90 4.55
C PHE A 199 9.61 11.98 5.31
N LEU A 200 8.57 12.54 5.95
CA LEU A 200 7.56 11.76 6.64
C LEU A 200 6.79 10.85 5.68
N VAL A 201 6.32 11.38 4.56
CA VAL A 201 5.57 10.61 3.55
C VAL A 201 6.47 9.54 2.92
N ALA A 202 7.71 9.89 2.58
CA ALA A 202 8.66 8.92 2.04
C ALA A 202 8.92 7.76 3.02
N PHE A 203 9.12 8.08 4.31
CA PHE A 203 9.29 7.08 5.36
C PHE A 203 8.06 6.20 5.54
N LEU A 204 6.86 6.79 5.58
CA LEU A 204 5.60 6.05 5.69
C LEU A 204 5.41 5.10 4.51
N PHE A 205 5.66 5.55 3.27
CA PHE A 205 5.57 4.67 2.12
C PHE A 205 6.60 3.55 2.12
N LEU A 206 7.83 3.84 2.55
CA LEU A 206 8.85 2.81 2.72
C LEU A 206 8.41 1.77 3.77
N LEU A 207 7.84 2.22 4.89
CA LEU A 207 7.38 1.36 5.97
C LEU A 207 6.20 0.48 5.54
N LEU A 208 5.22 1.05 4.84
CA LEU A 208 3.97 0.39 4.49
C LEU A 208 4.08 -0.46 3.21
N PHE A 209 4.79 0.02 2.19
CA PHE A 209 4.88 -0.64 0.88
C PHE A 209 6.23 -1.30 0.61
N GLY A 210 7.24 -1.02 1.44
CA GLY A 210 8.50 -1.78 1.45
C GLY A 210 8.29 -3.29 1.63
N PRO A 211 7.47 -3.79 2.56
CA PRO A 211 7.27 -5.22 2.77
C PRO A 211 6.70 -5.97 1.55
N PRO A 212 5.59 -5.52 0.91
CA PRO A 212 5.16 -6.07 -0.38
C PRO A 212 6.27 -6.07 -1.44
N ARG A 213 7.07 -5.01 -1.50
CA ARG A 213 8.15 -4.88 -2.48
C ARG A 213 9.31 -5.83 -2.19
N LEU A 214 9.66 -6.01 -0.92
CA LEU A 214 10.66 -6.98 -0.48
C LEU A 214 10.22 -8.40 -0.82
N ILE A 215 8.93 -8.73 -0.69
CA ILE A 215 8.38 -10.01 -1.14
C ILE A 215 8.63 -10.19 -2.63
N TYR A 216 8.34 -9.19 -3.47
CA TYR A 216 8.68 -9.25 -4.90
C TYR A 216 10.19 -9.44 -5.13
N LEU A 217 11.03 -8.65 -4.46
CA LEU A 217 12.49 -8.72 -4.60
C LEU A 217 13.09 -10.05 -4.13
N SER A 218 12.43 -10.73 -3.19
CA SER A 218 12.76 -12.10 -2.75
C SER A 218 12.47 -13.16 -3.81
N ARG A 219 11.71 -12.81 -4.85
CA ARG A 219 11.40 -13.69 -5.99
C ARG A 219 12.24 -13.33 -7.21
N GLN A 220 12.43 -12.03 -7.44
CA GLN A 220 13.15 -11.52 -8.61
C GLN A 220 14.04 -10.34 -8.22
N ARG A 221 15.35 -10.47 -8.44
CA ARG A 221 16.32 -9.40 -8.21
C ARG A 221 16.57 -8.63 -9.50
N ASP A 222 15.90 -7.50 -9.66
CA ASP A 222 16.00 -6.63 -10.83
C ASP A 222 15.89 -5.14 -10.47
N LEU A 223 15.49 -4.30 -11.43
CA LEU A 223 15.32 -2.86 -11.24
C LEU A 223 14.17 -2.51 -10.29
N GLY A 224 13.39 -3.48 -9.82
CA GLY A 224 12.22 -3.22 -8.99
C GLY A 224 12.52 -2.58 -7.64
N GLY A 225 13.72 -2.71 -7.09
CA GLY A 225 14.10 -1.97 -5.89
C GLY A 225 14.31 -0.48 -6.19
N VAL A 226 15.04 -0.19 -7.27
CA VAL A 226 15.36 1.18 -7.69
C VAL A 226 14.11 1.90 -8.18
N SER A 227 13.28 1.27 -9.02
CA SER A 227 12.05 1.87 -9.52
C SER A 227 11.07 2.20 -8.41
N PHE A 228 11.02 1.37 -7.36
CA PHE A 228 10.20 1.62 -6.19
C PHE A 228 10.69 2.80 -5.36
N LEU A 229 12.00 2.94 -5.18
CA LEU A 229 12.56 4.12 -4.50
C LEU A 229 12.24 5.40 -5.28
N VAL A 230 12.37 5.37 -6.60
CA VAL A 230 11.98 6.50 -7.46
C VAL A 230 10.49 6.80 -7.31
N LEU A 231 9.61 5.78 -7.31
CA LEU A 231 8.18 5.96 -7.08
C LEU A 231 7.89 6.59 -5.71
N ILE A 232 8.54 6.13 -4.63
CA ILE A 232 8.37 6.71 -3.29
C ILE A 232 8.75 8.18 -3.29
N LEU A 233 9.95 8.51 -3.79
CA LEU A 233 10.46 9.88 -3.75
C LEU A 233 9.61 10.81 -4.60
N ALA A 234 9.21 10.37 -5.80
CA ALA A 234 8.33 11.15 -6.66
C ALA A 234 6.93 11.32 -6.05
N ALA A 235 6.35 10.27 -5.47
CA ALA A 235 5.05 10.36 -4.79
C ALA A 235 5.12 11.26 -3.55
N ALA A 236 6.17 11.13 -2.73
CA ALA A 236 6.38 11.98 -1.57
C ALA A 236 6.50 13.46 -1.98
N TRP A 237 7.18 13.75 -3.08
CA TRP A 237 7.22 15.09 -3.66
C TRP A 237 5.83 15.57 -4.07
N LEU A 238 5.08 14.78 -4.85
CA LEU A 238 3.74 15.15 -5.33
C LEU A 238 2.71 15.34 -4.20
N VAL A 239 2.85 14.57 -3.11
CA VAL A 239 1.97 14.62 -1.94
C VAL A 239 2.31 15.79 -1.03
N SER A 240 3.59 16.07 -0.80
CA SER A 240 4.04 17.18 0.07
C SER A 240 3.96 18.54 -0.60
N TRP A 241 3.96 18.60 -1.93
CA TRP A 241 3.87 19.85 -2.67
C TRP A 241 2.43 20.40 -2.69
N GLN A 242 2.27 21.61 -2.16
CA GLN A 242 1.05 22.41 -2.23
C GLN A 242 1.28 23.62 -3.15
N PRO A 243 0.49 23.81 -4.23
CA PRO A 243 0.52 25.06 -4.96
C PRO A 243 0.02 26.17 -4.03
N GLY A 244 0.85 27.20 -3.83
CA GLY A 244 0.50 28.40 -3.08
C GLY A 244 -0.41 29.34 -3.86
#